data_AF-A0A1G1XLY5-F1
#
_entry.id   AF-A0A1G1XLY5-F1
#
_cell.length_a   1.000
_cell.length_b   1.000
_cell.length_c   1.000
_cell.angle_alpha   90.00
_cell.angle_beta   90.00
_cell.angle_gamma   90.00
#
_symmetry.space_group_name_H-M   'P 1'
#
loop_
_entity.id
_entity.type
_entity.pdbx_description
1 polymer ?
#
loop_
_entity_poly.entity_id
_entity_poly.type
_entity_poly.pdbx_seq_one_letter_code
_entity_poly.pdbx_strand_id
1 'polypeptide(L)'
;MLGLLQDSITEGQNNTLAAYPQLEENLILKAVIMTALLYSLFVLSWFIFMAAIAKILLRLLANFVGLQIAINYIPGISFSGAFLDLARAAAIITLLNILLKPFLEFILAPFVFITLGLFGLIINAAMLWLATYWAPQLSFSNFLALLYTTLIITFINYLFDMVEKKND
;
A
#
# COMPACT_ATOMS: atom_id res chain seq x y z
N MET A 1 4.80 60.77 44.35
CA MET A 1 5.54 59.57 43.91
C MET A 1 4.73 58.29 44.14
N LEU A 2 4.27 58.02 45.37
CA LEU A 2 3.46 56.81 45.68
C LEU A 2 2.11 56.73 44.93
N GLY A 3 1.38 57.85 44.77
CA GLY A 3 0.12 57.87 44.01
C GLY A 3 0.30 57.53 42.53
N LEU A 4 1.37 58.05 41.90
CA LEU A 4 1.70 57.75 40.50
C LEU A 4 2.03 56.27 40.27
N LEU A 5 2.63 55.61 41.27
CA LEU A 5 2.88 54.18 41.21
C LEU A 5 1.57 53.39 41.35
N GLN A 6 0.66 53.79 42.24
CA GLN A 6 -0.65 53.15 42.40
C GLN A 6 -1.50 53.26 41.13
N ASP A 7 -1.50 54.43 40.50
CA ASP A 7 -2.24 54.65 39.25
C ASP A 7 -1.68 53.80 38.12
N SER A 8 -0.35 53.69 37.99
CA SER A 8 0.28 52.83 36.98
C SER A 8 0.00 51.33 37.19
N ILE A 9 -0.10 50.87 38.45
CA ILE A 9 -0.44 49.48 38.77
C ILE A 9 -1.92 49.21 38.45
N THR A 10 -2.79 50.16 38.76
CA THR A 10 -4.23 50.04 38.52
C THR A 10 -4.56 50.08 37.03
N GLU A 11 -3.90 50.95 36.27
CA GLU A 11 -4.04 51.04 34.81
C GLU A 11 -3.48 49.79 34.12
N GLY A 12 -2.33 49.27 34.57
CA GLY A 12 -1.78 48.00 34.12
C GLY A 12 -2.71 46.81 34.38
N GLN A 13 -3.33 46.74 35.56
CA GLN A 13 -4.32 45.71 35.86
C GLN A 13 -5.61 45.85 35.04
N ASN A 14 -6.13 47.06 34.83
CA ASN A 14 -7.30 47.26 33.98
C ASN A 14 -7.03 46.84 32.52
N ASN A 15 -5.83 47.12 32.01
CA ASN A 15 -5.44 46.73 30.66
C ASN A 15 -5.25 45.21 30.51
N THR A 16 -4.75 44.51 31.53
CA THR A 16 -4.66 43.03 31.49
C THR A 16 -6.03 42.39 31.66
N LEU A 17 -6.88 42.91 32.56
CA LEU A 17 -8.25 42.45 32.78
C LEU A 17 -9.14 42.61 31.55
N ALA A 18 -8.95 43.68 30.77
CA ALA A 18 -9.60 43.85 29.48
C ALA A 18 -9.09 42.88 28.39
N ALA A 19 -7.86 42.38 28.51
CA ALA A 19 -7.23 41.49 27.52
C ALA A 19 -7.45 39.99 27.79
N TYR A 20 -7.63 39.55 29.05
CA TYR A 20 -7.81 38.11 29.37
C TYR A 20 -8.96 37.42 28.60
N PRO A 21 -10.17 38.02 28.47
CA PRO A 21 -11.28 37.37 27.75
C PRO A 21 -10.94 37.09 26.27
N GLN A 22 -10.24 38.02 25.62
CA GLN A 22 -9.83 37.87 24.22
C GLN A 22 -8.67 36.88 24.05
N LEU A 23 -7.82 36.72 25.06
CA LEU A 23 -6.75 35.72 25.04
C LEU A 23 -7.31 34.29 25.12
N GLU A 24 -8.31 34.05 25.97
CA GLU A 24 -8.95 32.74 26.09
C GLU A 24 -9.72 32.35 24.83
N GLU A 25 -10.47 33.28 24.22
CA GLU A 25 -11.20 33.02 22.97
C GLU A 25 -10.25 32.60 21.82
N ASN A 26 -9.12 33.30 21.67
CA ASN A 26 -8.10 32.98 20.67
C ASN A 26 -7.40 31.63 20.94
N LEU A 27 -7.21 31.26 22.21
CA LEU A 27 -6.62 29.97 22.59
C LEU A 27 -7.60 28.81 22.35
N ILE A 28 -8.87 28.99 22.72
CA ILE A 28 -9.93 27.99 22.49
C ILE A 28 -10.14 27.79 21.00
N LEU A 29 -10.24 28.86 20.22
CA LEU A 29 -10.41 28.77 18.77
C LEU A 29 -9.25 28.01 18.11
N LYS A 30 -8.00 28.31 18.50
CA LYS A 30 -6.83 27.57 18.01
C LYS A 30 -6.84 26.10 18.43
N ALA A 31 -7.24 25.79 19.66
CA ALA A 31 -7.32 24.41 20.16
C ALA A 31 -8.42 23.60 19.44
N VAL A 32 -9.58 24.21 19.19
CA VAL A 32 -10.68 23.61 18.42
C VAL A 32 -10.25 23.34 16.99
N ILE A 33 -9.63 24.33 16.33
CA ILE A 33 -9.09 24.16 14.97
C ILE A 33 -8.01 23.07 14.96
N MET A 34 -7.09 23.06 15.92
CA MET A 34 -6.01 22.07 16.00
C MET A 34 -6.55 20.65 16.17
N THR A 35 -7.53 20.44 17.06
CA THR A 35 -8.15 19.11 17.24
C THR A 35 -8.90 18.70 15.98
N ALA A 36 -9.69 19.59 15.36
CA ALA A 36 -10.36 19.32 14.09
C ALA A 36 -9.36 18.94 12.98
N LEU A 37 -8.23 19.64 12.89
CA LEU A 37 -7.16 19.33 11.93
C LEU A 37 -6.54 17.96 12.21
N LEU A 38 -6.23 17.64 13.47
CA LEU A 38 -5.69 16.33 13.86
C LEU A 38 -6.66 15.20 13.50
N TYR A 39 -7.96 15.36 13.79
CA TYR A 39 -8.99 14.40 13.38
C TYR A 39 -9.05 14.26 11.86
N SER A 40 -9.00 15.36 11.10
CA SER A 40 -9.05 15.32 9.64
C SER A 40 -7.84 14.61 9.02
N LEU A 41 -6.63 14.85 9.54
CA LEU A 41 -5.39 14.19 9.10
C LEU A 41 -5.43 12.69 9.43
N PHE A 42 -5.93 12.33 10.61
CA PHE A 42 -6.10 10.94 11.01
C PHE A 42 -7.09 10.21 10.10
N VAL A 43 -8.26 10.81 9.84
CA VAL A 43 -9.28 10.23 8.95
C VAL A 43 -8.74 10.07 7.53
N LEU A 44 -7.97 11.05 7.04
CA LEU A 44 -7.33 10.95 5.73
C LEU A 44 -6.32 9.81 5.68
N SER A 45 -5.44 9.70 6.68
CA SER A 45 -4.49 8.59 6.79
C SER A 45 -5.21 7.23 6.87
N TRP A 46 -6.32 7.16 7.60
CA TRP A 46 -7.14 5.96 7.72
C TRP A 46 -7.72 5.53 6.38
N PHE A 47 -8.28 6.48 5.63
CA PHE A 47 -8.85 6.20 4.31
C PHE A 47 -7.78 5.69 3.33
N ILE A 48 -6.62 6.36 3.28
CA ILE A 48 -5.49 5.94 2.44
C ILE A 48 -5.02 4.53 2.83
N PHE A 49 -4.91 4.25 4.12
CA PHE A 49 -4.51 2.94 4.63
C PHE A 49 -5.49 1.84 4.24
N MET A 50 -6.80 2.08 4.41
CA MET A 50 -7.84 1.13 4.04
C MET A 50 -7.85 0.84 2.54
N ALA A 51 -7.70 1.88 1.71
CA ALA A 51 -7.60 1.72 0.26
C ALA A 51 -6.35 0.90 -0.13
N ALA A 52 -5.21 1.11 0.54
CA ALA A 52 -4.00 0.34 0.30
C ALA A 52 -4.19 -1.14 0.67
N ILE A 53 -4.85 -1.44 1.80
CA ILE A 53 -5.16 -2.82 2.19
C ILE A 53 -6.05 -3.51 1.16
N ALA A 54 -7.13 -2.86 0.71
CA ALA A 54 -8.04 -3.42 -0.28
C ALA A 54 -7.31 -3.81 -1.57
N LYS A 55 -6.41 -2.96 -2.06
CA LYS A 55 -5.56 -3.23 -3.23
C LYS A 55 -4.65 -4.44 -3.03
N ILE A 56 -4.04 -4.59 -1.86
CA ILE A 56 -3.17 -5.73 -1.54
C ILE A 56 -4.00 -7.02 -1.49
N LEU A 57 -5.18 -6.98 -0.87
CA LEU A 57 -6.08 -8.14 -0.80
C LEU A 57 -6.56 -8.57 -2.19
N LEU A 58 -6.89 -7.60 -3.06
CA LEU A 58 -7.30 -7.87 -4.44
C LEU A 58 -6.17 -8.56 -5.23
N ARG A 59 -4.94 -8.05 -5.11
CA ARG A 59 -3.75 -8.66 -5.72
C ARG A 59 -3.47 -10.05 -5.18
N LEU A 60 -3.64 -10.25 -3.88
CA LEU A 60 -3.50 -11.56 -3.25
C LEU A 60 -4.50 -12.56 -3.83
N LEU A 61 -5.77 -12.15 -3.95
CA LEU A 61 -6.82 -12.98 -4.54
C LEU A 61 -6.54 -13.27 -6.02
N ALA A 62 -6.12 -12.28 -6.80
CA ALA A 62 -5.77 -12.44 -8.21
C ALA A 62 -4.59 -13.40 -8.40
N ASN A 63 -3.53 -13.27 -7.59
CA ASN A 63 -2.40 -14.20 -7.61
C ASN A 63 -2.80 -15.62 -7.20
N PHE A 64 -3.69 -15.75 -6.20
CA PHE A 64 -4.22 -17.04 -5.76
C PHE A 64 -5.02 -17.72 -6.87
N VAL A 65 -5.98 -17.01 -7.47
CA VAL A 65 -6.80 -17.53 -8.57
C VAL A 65 -5.94 -17.86 -9.78
N GLY A 66 -4.97 -17.01 -10.13
CA GLY A 66 -4.06 -17.26 -11.24
C GLY A 66 -3.15 -18.45 -11.02
N LEU A 67 -2.65 -18.66 -9.80
CA LEU A 67 -1.87 -19.84 -9.48
C LEU A 67 -2.72 -21.11 -9.50
N GLN A 68 -3.94 -21.07 -8.96
CA GLN A 68 -4.89 -22.19 -9.01
C GLN A 68 -5.21 -22.58 -10.46
N ILE A 69 -5.46 -21.61 -11.33
CA ILE A 69 -5.73 -21.86 -12.75
C ILE A 69 -4.47 -22.43 -13.41
N ALA A 70 -3.32 -21.80 -13.21
CA ALA A 70 -2.07 -22.26 -13.81
C ALA A 70 -1.77 -23.72 -13.47
N ILE A 71 -1.85 -24.11 -12.18
CA ILE A 71 -1.60 -25.48 -11.72
C ILE A 71 -2.47 -26.51 -12.45
N ASN A 72 -3.73 -26.17 -12.75
CA ASN A 72 -4.67 -27.10 -13.36
C ASN A 72 -4.53 -27.20 -14.89
N TYR A 73 -4.10 -26.11 -15.55
CA TYR A 73 -4.13 -26.02 -17.02
C TYR A 73 -2.75 -26.06 -17.68
N ILE A 74 -1.67 -25.74 -16.97
CA ILE A 74 -0.33 -25.70 -17.54
C ILE A 74 0.41 -27.00 -17.22
N PRO A 75 0.80 -27.79 -18.23
CA PRO A 75 1.65 -28.94 -18.00
C PRO A 75 3.04 -28.50 -17.55
N GLY A 76 3.59 -29.23 -16.58
CA GLY A 76 4.93 -28.96 -16.05
C GLY A 76 4.96 -28.10 -14.79
N ILE A 77 3.81 -27.82 -14.17
CA ILE A 77 3.71 -27.32 -12.80
C ILE A 77 3.44 -28.52 -11.90
N SER A 78 4.18 -28.63 -10.80
CA SER A 78 3.94 -29.65 -9.78
C SER A 78 3.58 -28.96 -8.48
N PHE A 79 2.35 -29.23 -8.02
CA PHE A 79 1.83 -28.74 -6.75
C PHE A 79 1.36 -29.92 -5.90
N SER A 80 1.94 -30.09 -4.72
CA SER A 80 1.64 -31.22 -3.81
C SER A 80 1.11 -30.77 -2.44
N GLY A 81 0.72 -29.50 -2.30
CA GLY A 81 0.27 -28.90 -1.05
C GLY A 81 -1.25 -28.93 -0.85
N ALA A 82 -1.69 -28.53 0.34
CA ALA A 82 -3.10 -28.30 0.63
C ALA A 82 -3.55 -26.90 0.16
N PHE A 83 -4.84 -26.62 0.27
CA PHE A 83 -5.41 -25.29 0.01
C PHE A 83 -4.66 -24.17 0.76
N LEU A 84 -4.27 -24.43 2.01
CA LEU A 84 -3.54 -23.45 2.82
C LEU A 84 -2.14 -23.17 2.27
N ASP A 85 -1.47 -24.15 1.66
CA ASP A 85 -0.14 -23.98 1.07
C ASP A 85 -0.22 -23.17 -0.23
N LEU A 86 -1.30 -23.33 -1.00
CA LEU A 86 -1.58 -22.48 -2.15
C LEU A 86 -1.81 -21.02 -1.73
N ALA A 87 -2.59 -20.81 -0.67
CA ALA A 87 -2.82 -19.49 -0.10
C ALA A 87 -1.50 -18.85 0.40
N ARG A 88 -0.64 -19.64 1.05
CA ARG A 88 0.71 -19.20 1.44
C ARG A 88 1.57 -18.83 0.24
N ALA A 89 1.59 -19.65 -0.80
CA ALA A 89 2.34 -19.35 -2.03
C ALA A 89 1.86 -18.04 -2.68
N ALA A 90 0.55 -17.85 -2.80
CA ALA A 90 -0.03 -16.60 -3.32
C ALA A 90 0.31 -15.38 -2.45
N ALA A 91 0.31 -15.53 -1.12
CA ALA A 91 0.72 -14.49 -0.20
C ALA A 91 2.20 -14.13 -0.36
N ILE A 92 3.09 -15.13 -0.47
CA ILE A 92 4.52 -14.93 -0.73
C ILE A 92 4.73 -14.19 -2.06
N ILE A 93 4.10 -14.64 -3.14
CA ILE A 93 4.20 -13.98 -4.45
C ILE A 93 3.76 -12.52 -4.36
N THR A 94 2.65 -12.26 -3.67
CA THR A 94 2.12 -10.90 -3.49
C THR A 94 3.10 -10.04 -2.69
N LEU A 95 3.71 -10.58 -1.64
CA LEU A 95 4.71 -9.89 -0.84
C LEU A 95 5.96 -9.56 -1.66
N LEU A 96 6.49 -10.51 -2.43
CA LEU A 96 7.64 -10.27 -3.32
C LEU A 96 7.32 -9.20 -4.36
N ASN A 97 6.11 -9.21 -4.91
CA ASN A 97 5.65 -8.21 -5.87
C ASN A 97 5.48 -6.81 -5.28
N ILE A 98 5.27 -6.68 -3.97
CA ILE A 98 5.16 -5.37 -3.30
C ILE A 98 6.54 -4.87 -2.87
N LEU A 99 7.42 -5.75 -2.42
CA LEU A 99 8.71 -5.36 -1.84
C LEU A 99 9.85 -5.37 -2.86
N LEU A 100 10.03 -6.48 -3.58
CA LEU A 100 11.19 -6.69 -4.44
C LEU A 100 10.98 -6.19 -5.86
N LYS A 101 9.79 -6.44 -6.42
CA LYS A 101 9.49 -6.06 -7.80
C LYS A 101 9.77 -4.57 -8.10
N PRO A 102 9.37 -3.59 -7.25
CA PRO A 102 9.66 -2.18 -7.53
C PRO A 102 11.16 -1.88 -7.61
N PHE A 103 11.96 -2.57 -6.79
CA PHE A 103 13.42 -2.42 -6.81
C PHE A 103 14.03 -3.01 -8.09
N LEU A 104 13.59 -4.21 -8.50
CA LEU A 104 14.03 -4.83 -9.74
C LEU A 104 13.61 -4.02 -10.97
N GLU A 105 12.36 -3.56 -11.01
CA GLU A 105 11.86 -2.72 -12.09
C GLU A 105 12.58 -1.38 -12.16
N PHE A 106 13.01 -0.82 -11.02
CA PHE A 106 13.78 0.41 -11.00
C PHE A 106 15.17 0.22 -11.64
N ILE A 107 15.88 -0.85 -11.28
CA ILE A 107 17.21 -1.16 -11.84
C ILE A 107 17.12 -1.56 -13.31
N LEU A 108 16.10 -2.35 -13.65
CA LEU A 108 15.89 -2.89 -14.99
C LEU A 108 15.00 -1.98 -15.85
N ALA A 109 14.61 -0.81 -15.34
CA ALA A 109 13.80 0.19 -16.04
C ALA A 109 14.27 0.48 -17.47
N PRO A 110 15.57 0.72 -17.74
CA PRO A 110 16.02 0.95 -19.12
C PRO A 110 15.74 -0.24 -20.04
N PHE A 111 15.92 -1.47 -19.55
CA PHE A 111 15.60 -2.68 -20.32
C PHE A 111 14.10 -2.85 -20.50
N VAL A 112 13.30 -2.61 -19.46
CA VAL A 112 11.83 -2.63 -19.54
C VAL A 112 11.34 -1.63 -20.59
N PHE A 113 11.91 -0.42 -20.62
CA PHE A 113 11.55 0.60 -21.60
C PHE A 113 11.94 0.20 -23.04
N ILE A 114 13.18 -0.27 -23.25
CA ILE A 114 13.68 -0.70 -24.58
C ILE A 114 12.85 -1.86 -25.12
N THR A 115 12.43 -2.78 -24.26
CA THR A 115 11.62 -3.95 -24.63
C THR A 115 10.11 -3.68 -24.66
N LEU A 116 9.68 -2.42 -24.56
CA LEU A 116 8.26 -2.00 -24.53
C LEU A 116 7.44 -2.71 -23.45
N GLY A 117 8.06 -3.04 -22.32
CA GLY A 117 7.41 -3.73 -21.20
C GLY A 117 7.55 -5.26 -21.22
N LEU A 118 8.08 -5.87 -22.28
CA LEU A 118 8.23 -7.33 -22.35
C LEU A 118 9.16 -7.86 -21.26
N PHE A 119 10.23 -7.13 -20.92
CA PHE A 119 11.12 -7.51 -19.82
C PHE A 119 10.43 -7.47 -18.45
N GLY A 120 9.34 -6.72 -18.31
CA GLY A 120 8.49 -6.75 -17.11
C GLY A 120 7.87 -8.12 -16.87
N LEU A 121 7.57 -8.89 -17.93
CA LEU A 121 7.09 -10.27 -17.81
C LEU A 121 8.18 -11.16 -17.21
N ILE A 122 9.44 -10.98 -17.63
CA ILE A 122 10.59 -11.70 -17.07
C ILE A 122 10.75 -11.38 -15.58
N ILE A 123 10.57 -10.12 -15.16
CA ILE A 123 10.60 -9.74 -13.74
C ILE A 123 9.49 -10.43 -12.95
N ASN A 124 8.24 -10.42 -13.46
CA ASN A 124 7.13 -11.13 -12.82
C ASN A 124 7.39 -12.63 -12.70
N ALA A 125 7.99 -13.24 -13.74
CA ALA A 125 8.37 -14.65 -13.74
C ALA A 125 9.49 -14.93 -12.73
N ALA A 126 10.48 -14.04 -12.63
CA ALA A 126 11.53 -14.12 -11.62
C ALA A 126 10.95 -14.06 -10.20
N MET A 127 9.95 -13.22 -9.94
CA MET A 127 9.27 -13.17 -8.63
C MET A 127 8.52 -14.46 -8.32
N LEU A 128 7.84 -15.04 -9.32
CA LEU A 128 7.16 -16.32 -9.16
C LEU A 128 8.15 -17.46 -8.90
N TRP A 129 9.26 -17.49 -9.63
CA TRP A 129 10.33 -18.47 -9.42
C TRP A 129 10.94 -18.31 -8.02
N LEU A 130 11.22 -17.07 -7.62
CA LEU A 130 11.77 -16.75 -6.31
C LEU A 130 10.82 -17.15 -5.17
N ALA A 131 9.50 -17.08 -5.38
CA ALA A 131 8.50 -17.54 -4.42
C ALA A 131 8.60 -19.05 -4.11
N THR A 132 9.05 -19.87 -5.06
CA THR A 132 9.19 -21.33 -4.87
C THR A 132 10.19 -21.68 -3.77
N TYR A 133 11.14 -20.80 -3.46
CA TYR A 133 12.09 -20.99 -2.38
C TYR A 133 11.42 -21.04 -0.99
N TRP A 134 10.36 -20.25 -0.79
CA TRP A 134 9.57 -20.25 0.46
C TRP A 134 8.28 -21.07 0.37
N ALA A 135 7.88 -21.49 -0.83
CA ALA A 135 6.73 -22.34 -1.09
C ALA A 135 7.17 -23.66 -1.75
N PRO A 136 7.81 -24.58 -1.00
CA PRO A 136 8.40 -25.79 -1.56
C PRO A 136 7.36 -26.75 -2.15
N GLN A 137 6.07 -26.56 -1.84
CA GLN A 137 4.97 -27.32 -2.43
C GLN A 137 4.70 -26.93 -3.88
N LEU A 138 5.22 -25.80 -4.36
CA LEU A 138 5.08 -25.31 -5.73
C LEU A 138 6.41 -25.40 -6.45
N SER A 139 6.45 -26.14 -7.56
CA SER A 139 7.63 -26.26 -8.40
C SER A 139 7.29 -26.20 -9.88
N PHE A 140 8.24 -25.72 -10.67
CA PHE A 140 8.14 -25.60 -12.12
C PHE A 140 9.20 -26.48 -12.78
N SER A 141 8.77 -27.39 -13.65
CA SER A 141 9.67 -28.32 -14.34
C SER A 141 10.54 -27.68 -15.42
N ASN A 142 10.08 -26.56 -16.00
CA ASN A 142 10.79 -25.85 -17.06
C ASN A 142 10.42 -24.35 -17.07
N PHE A 143 11.25 -23.56 -17.75
CA PHE A 143 11.06 -22.11 -17.85
C PHE A 143 9.76 -21.74 -18.57
N LEU A 144 9.27 -22.55 -19.51
CA LEU A 144 8.03 -22.28 -20.23
C LEU A 144 6.81 -22.37 -19.32
N ALA A 145 6.76 -23.35 -18.42
CA ALA A 145 5.70 -23.49 -17.42
C ALA A 145 5.65 -22.26 -16.50
N LEU A 146 6.81 -21.77 -16.07
CA LEU A 146 6.94 -20.52 -15.32
C LEU A 146 6.40 -19.33 -16.13
N LEU A 147 6.84 -19.19 -17.38
CA LEU A 147 6.47 -18.09 -18.28
C LEU A 147 4.96 -18.05 -18.53
N TYR A 148 4.34 -19.20 -18.85
CA TYR A 148 2.90 -19.30 -19.05
C TYR A 148 2.12 -19.01 -17.77
N THR A 149 2.62 -19.47 -16.62
CA THR A 149 2.00 -19.17 -15.31
C THR A 149 2.01 -17.67 -15.05
N THR A 150 3.15 -17.02 -15.28
CA THR A 150 3.26 -15.57 -15.15
C THR A 150 2.32 -14.84 -16.09
N LEU A 151 2.17 -15.32 -17.32
CA LEU A 151 1.26 -14.73 -18.30
C LEU A 151 -0.21 -14.82 -17.83
N ILE A 152 -0.64 -15.99 -17.32
CA ILE A 152 -1.98 -16.17 -16.74
C ILE A 152 -2.17 -15.24 -15.54
N ILE A 153 -1.24 -15.23 -14.59
CA ILE A 153 -1.33 -14.39 -13.39
C ILE A 153 -1.40 -12.90 -13.77
N THR A 154 -0.57 -12.46 -14.72
CA THR A 154 -0.57 -11.06 -15.19
C THR A 154 -1.89 -10.70 -15.85
N PHE A 155 -2.43 -11.61 -16.68
CA PHE A 155 -3.72 -11.41 -17.33
C PHE A 155 -4.87 -11.33 -16.31
N ILE A 156 -4.88 -12.20 -15.29
CA ILE A 156 -5.89 -12.16 -14.24
C ILE A 156 -5.77 -10.88 -13.41
N ASN A 157 -4.56 -10.48 -13.00
CA ASN A 157 -4.36 -9.21 -12.32
C ASN A 157 -4.93 -8.04 -13.15
N TYR A 158 -4.70 -8.03 -14.47
CA TYR A 158 -5.28 -7.03 -15.37
C TYR A 158 -6.82 -7.04 -15.39
N LEU A 159 -7.46 -8.21 -15.40
CA LEU A 159 -8.92 -8.32 -15.31
C LEU A 159 -9.46 -7.80 -13.97
N PHE A 160 -8.77 -8.09 -12.87
CA PHE A 160 -9.13 -7.58 -11.54
C PHE A 160 -8.98 -6.05 -11.48
N ASP A 161 -7.91 -5.50 -12.04
CA ASP A 161 -7.70 -4.05 -12.15
C ASP A 161 -8.79 -3.36 -13.00
N MET A 162 -9.32 -4.04 -14.03
CA MET A 162 -10.46 -3.53 -14.80
C MET A 162 -11.76 -3.45 -13.99
N VAL A 163 -12.00 -4.46 -13.14
CA VAL A 163 -13.17 -4.47 -12.26
C VAL A 163 -13.06 -3.38 -11.19
N GLU A 164 -11.86 -3.14 -10.65
CA GLU A 164 -11.61 -2.04 -9.71
C GLU A 164 -11.93 -0.68 -10.36
N LYS A 165 -11.38 -0.41 -11.54
CA LYS A 165 -11.56 0.87 -12.25
C LYS A 165 -13.00 1.18 -12.67
N LYS A 166 -13.88 0.19 -12.74
CA LYS A 166 -15.29 0.40 -13.13
C LYS A 166 -16.13 0.98 -11.99
N ASN A 167 -15.65 0.87 -10.75
CA ASN A 167 -16.36 1.37 -9.57
C ASN A 167 -15.92 2.77 -9.12
N ASP A 168 -14.94 3.38 -9.81
CA ASP A 168 -14.53 4.78 -9.70
C ASP A 168 -15.12 5.60 -10.86
#